data_AF-A0A7J9LG47-F1
#
_entry.id   AF-A0A7J9LG47-F1
#
_cell.length_a   1.000
_cell.length_b   1.000
_cell.length_c   1.000
_cell.angle_alpha   90.00
_cell.angle_beta   90.00
_cell.angle_gamma   90.00
#
_symmetry.space_group_name_H-M   'P 1'
#
loop_
_entity.id
_entity.type
_entity.pdbx_description
1 polymer ?
#
loop_
_entity_poly.entity_id
_entity_poly.type
_entity_poly.pdbx_seq_one_letter_code
_entity_poly.pdbx_strand_id
1 'polypeptide(L)'
;MQAWKLADAPKNDKFQYTHFAHKINSFDTAPKKLLASDSRLRPDRYALEQGDLSKAGFEKSSLEERQRAEKKNREEKGHKFTPKWFDFANEVAATPWGDLEVYQYNGKYTEHRAAIDGSSSGEEIDIKSTEFNPWQYEDLAAN
;
A
#
# COMPACT_ATOMS: atom_id res chain seq x y z
N MET A 1 -16.75 -4.13 -35.45
CA MET A 1 -17.13 -3.52 -34.16
C MET A 1 -15.88 -3.41 -33.30
N GLN A 2 -15.62 -2.25 -32.71
CA GLN A 2 -14.50 -2.09 -31.79
C GLN A 2 -15.00 -2.34 -30.36
N ALA A 3 -14.49 -3.38 -29.69
CA ALA A 3 -14.94 -3.78 -28.36
C ALA A 3 -14.39 -2.87 -27.23
N TRP A 4 -13.26 -2.19 -27.48
CA TRP A 4 -12.63 -1.27 -26.53
C TRP A 4 -11.71 -0.28 -27.26
N LYS A 5 -11.58 0.92 -26.70
CA LYS A 5 -10.66 1.98 -27.18
C LYS A 5 -9.92 2.59 -25.98
N LEU A 6 -8.64 2.87 -26.16
CA LEU A 6 -7.79 3.55 -25.18
C LEU A 6 -8.26 5.01 -24.96
N ALA A 7 -8.28 5.44 -23.71
CA ALA A 7 -8.58 6.83 -23.34
C ALA A 7 -7.40 7.77 -23.65
N ASP A 8 -7.69 9.05 -23.86
CA ASP A 8 -6.67 10.06 -24.10
C ASP A 8 -5.77 10.23 -22.86
N ALA A 9 -4.47 10.43 -23.09
CA ALA A 9 -3.49 10.70 -22.05
C ALA A 9 -3.36 12.22 -21.79
N PRO A 10 -2.99 12.63 -20.56
CA PRO A 10 -2.64 14.02 -20.26
C PRO A 10 -1.52 14.51 -21.18
N LYS A 11 -1.63 15.76 -21.65
CA LYS A 11 -0.58 16.39 -22.47
C LYS A 11 0.62 16.73 -21.59
N ASN A 12 1.83 16.44 -22.09
CA ASN A 12 3.11 16.75 -21.45
C ASN A 12 3.27 16.17 -20.04
N ASP A 13 2.74 14.97 -19.80
CA ASP A 13 2.94 14.30 -18.53
C ASP A 13 4.42 13.92 -18.30
N LYS A 14 4.94 14.23 -17.10
CA LYS A 14 6.34 14.00 -16.73
C LYS A 14 6.73 12.52 -16.78
N PHE A 15 5.79 11.62 -16.51
CA PHE A 15 6.03 10.17 -16.41
C PHE A 15 5.18 9.36 -17.40
N GLN A 16 4.55 10.04 -18.36
CA GLN A 16 3.66 9.45 -19.37
C GLN A 16 2.49 8.66 -18.76
N TYR A 17 2.01 9.09 -17.59
CA TYR A 17 0.88 8.49 -16.90
C TYR A 17 -0.46 8.86 -17.51
N THR A 18 -1.41 7.92 -17.44
CA THR A 18 -2.81 8.18 -17.80
C THR A 18 -3.50 9.02 -16.72
N HIS A 19 -4.64 9.62 -17.05
CA HIS A 19 -5.49 10.28 -16.04
C HIS A 19 -5.90 9.33 -14.90
N PHE A 20 -6.05 8.04 -15.19
CA PHE A 20 -6.35 7.04 -14.16
C PHE A 20 -5.16 6.86 -13.21
N ALA A 21 -3.95 6.71 -13.72
CA ALA A 21 -2.74 6.53 -12.91
C ALA A 21 -2.49 7.71 -11.95
N HIS A 22 -2.74 8.94 -12.39
CA HIS A 22 -2.67 10.13 -11.52
C HIS A 22 -3.66 10.09 -10.34
N LYS A 23 -4.83 9.49 -10.53
CA LYS A 23 -5.82 9.37 -9.47
C LYS A 23 -5.45 8.32 -8.42
N ILE A 24 -4.74 7.26 -8.79
CA ILE A 24 -4.39 6.15 -7.87
C ILE A 24 -3.62 6.67 -6.65
N ASN A 25 -2.69 7.62 -6.84
CA ASN A 25 -1.86 8.15 -5.76
C ASN A 25 -2.38 9.45 -5.14
N SER A 26 -3.47 10.03 -5.66
CA SER A 26 -4.00 11.30 -5.16
C SER A 26 -4.74 11.12 -3.83
N PHE A 27 -4.42 11.99 -2.87
CA PHE A 27 -5.15 12.12 -1.60
C PHE A 27 -6.58 12.63 -1.77
N ASP A 28 -6.90 13.32 -2.88
CA ASP A 28 -8.26 13.80 -3.16
C ASP A 28 -9.26 12.64 -3.34
N THR A 29 -8.75 11.47 -3.70
CA THR A 29 -9.53 10.23 -3.86
C THR A 29 -9.32 9.25 -2.72
N ALA A 30 -8.55 9.62 -1.70
CA ALA A 30 -8.29 8.76 -0.56
C ALA A 30 -9.54 8.63 0.33
N PRO A 31 -9.84 7.41 0.82
CA PRO A 31 -10.87 7.26 1.83
C PRO A 31 -10.43 7.92 3.15
N LYS A 32 -11.40 8.33 3.97
CA LYS A 32 -11.16 8.83 5.32
C LYS A 32 -10.44 7.76 6.15
N LYS A 33 -9.49 8.17 7.00
CA LYS A 33 -8.69 7.28 7.88
C LYS A 33 -7.97 6.18 7.09
N LEU A 34 -6.90 6.56 6.36
CA LEU A 34 -6.03 5.59 5.71
C LEU A 34 -5.39 4.66 6.74
N LEU A 35 -5.15 3.41 6.33
CA LEU A 35 -4.26 2.53 7.09
C LEU A 35 -2.83 3.07 6.96
N ALA A 36 -2.03 2.90 8.03
CA ALA A 36 -0.61 3.25 8.00
C ALA A 36 0.18 2.50 6.90
N SER A 37 -0.36 1.39 6.37
CA SER A 37 0.23 0.64 5.26
C SER A 37 -0.20 1.12 3.86
N ASP A 38 -1.07 2.12 3.75
CA ASP A 38 -1.55 2.62 2.45
C ASP A 38 -0.41 3.30 1.66
N SER A 39 -0.29 2.97 0.37
CA SER A 39 0.82 3.43 -0.45
C SER A 39 0.87 4.93 -0.67
N ARG A 40 -0.26 5.65 -0.51
CA ARG A 40 -0.30 7.11 -0.65
C ARG A 40 0.51 7.81 0.44
N LEU A 41 0.66 7.18 1.61
CA LEU A 41 1.42 7.72 2.74
C LEU A 41 2.94 7.57 2.56
N ARG A 42 3.42 6.87 1.53
CA ARG A 42 4.84 6.63 1.31
C ARG A 42 5.62 7.95 1.10
N PRO A 43 6.57 8.30 1.97
CA PRO A 43 7.27 9.59 1.92
C PRO A 43 8.18 9.74 0.69
N ASP A 44 8.76 8.64 0.20
CA ASP A 44 9.60 8.62 -1.00
C ASP A 44 8.80 8.95 -2.26
N ARG A 45 7.59 8.40 -2.38
CA ARG A 45 6.67 8.71 -3.50
C ARG A 45 6.20 10.15 -3.45
N TYR A 46 5.85 10.66 -2.27
CA TYR A 46 5.44 12.05 -2.10
C TYR A 46 6.56 13.02 -2.49
N ALA A 47 7.80 12.78 -2.03
CA ALA A 47 8.95 13.59 -2.41
C ALA A 47 9.21 13.57 -3.93
N LEU A 48 9.04 12.41 -4.58
CA LEU A 48 9.17 12.27 -6.02
C LEU A 48 8.12 13.09 -6.80
N GLU A 49 6.88 13.10 -6.31
CA GLU A 49 5.79 13.90 -6.90
C GLU A 49 6.05 15.40 -6.79
N GLN A 50 6.64 15.85 -5.67
CA GLN A 50 7.08 17.25 -5.50
C GLN A 50 8.35 17.58 -6.30
N GLY A 51 8.98 16.60 -6.94
CA GLY A 51 10.20 16.77 -7.72
C GLY A 51 11.49 16.81 -6.91
N ASP A 52 11.43 16.53 -5.60
CA ASP A 52 12.60 16.47 -4.72
C ASP A 52 13.26 15.07 -4.80
N LEU A 53 14.12 14.90 -5.81
CA LEU A 53 14.80 13.64 -6.08
C LEU A 53 15.77 13.23 -4.95
N SER A 54 16.41 14.21 -4.31
CA SER A 54 17.34 13.96 -3.20
C SER A 54 16.61 13.38 -2.00
N LYS A 55 15.50 14.02 -1.60
CA LYS A 55 14.66 13.51 -0.51
C LYS A 55 14.04 12.17 -0.87
N ALA A 56 13.53 11.99 -2.09
CA ALA A 56 12.97 10.71 -2.53
C ALA A 56 13.98 9.56 -2.40
N GLY A 57 15.24 9.79 -2.79
CA GLY A 57 16.30 8.79 -2.66
C GLY A 57 16.64 8.43 -1.21
N PHE A 58 16.69 9.44 -0.33
CA PHE A 58 16.92 9.24 1.09
C PHE A 58 15.79 8.42 1.75
N GLU A 59 14.54 8.84 1.54
CA GLU A 59 13.36 8.17 2.11
C GLU A 59 13.24 6.73 1.60
N LYS A 60 13.52 6.49 0.30
CA LYS A 60 13.54 5.13 -0.27
C LYS A 60 14.55 4.24 0.47
N SER A 61 15.76 4.75 0.69
CA SER A 61 16.81 4.00 1.39
C SER A 61 16.43 3.69 2.83
N SER A 62 15.84 4.66 3.54
CA SER A 62 15.33 4.48 4.90
C SER A 62 14.23 3.42 4.99
N LEU A 63 13.27 3.44 4.05
CA LEU A 63 12.18 2.44 3.99
C LEU A 63 12.72 1.01 3.73
N GLU A 64 13.67 0.86 2.81
CA GLU A 64 14.28 -0.44 2.51
C GLU A 64 15.10 -0.98 3.68
N GLU A 65 15.79 -0.10 4.42
CA GLU A 65 16.53 -0.48 5.63
C GLU A 65 15.58 -0.92 6.75
N ARG A 66 14.49 -0.16 7.01
CA ARG A 66 13.44 -0.56 7.96
C ARG A 66 12.83 -1.91 7.60
N GLN A 67 12.52 -2.15 6.32
CA GLN A 67 12.00 -3.44 5.86
C GLN A 67 12.99 -4.58 6.10
N ARG A 68 14.29 -4.34 5.87
CA ARG A 68 15.34 -5.34 6.08
C ARG A 68 15.54 -5.65 7.56
N ALA A 69 15.54 -4.63 8.43
CA ALA A 69 15.64 -4.78 9.87
C ALA A 69 14.44 -5.57 10.43
N GLU A 70 13.24 -5.24 9.96
CA GLU A 70 12.02 -5.94 10.36
C GLU A 70 12.03 -7.42 9.94
N LYS A 71 12.41 -7.69 8.69
CA LYS A 71 12.58 -9.06 8.19
C LYS A 71 13.55 -9.85 9.06
N LYS A 72 14.70 -9.25 9.40
CA LYS A 72 15.72 -9.87 10.25
C LYS A 72 15.19 -10.17 11.65
N ASN A 73 14.53 -9.20 12.31
CA ASN A 73 13.91 -9.38 13.63
C ASN A 73 12.87 -10.51 13.63
N ARG A 74 12.04 -10.57 12.58
CA ARG A 74 11.05 -11.63 12.42
C ARG A 74 11.69 -13.01 12.25
N GLU A 75 12.74 -13.11 11.45
CA GLU A 75 13.49 -14.35 11.22
C GLU A 75 14.22 -14.81 12.49
N GLU A 76 14.83 -13.89 13.25
CA GLU A 76 15.48 -14.18 14.53
C GLU A 76 14.50 -14.71 15.58
N LYS A 77 13.25 -14.21 15.57
CA LYS A 77 12.16 -14.71 16.43
C LYS A 77 11.52 -16.00 15.89
N GLY A 78 11.87 -16.45 14.68
CA GLY A 78 11.31 -17.66 14.06
C GLY A 78 9.86 -17.53 13.62
N HIS A 79 9.31 -16.31 13.51
CA HIS A 79 7.92 -16.12 13.09
C HIS A 79 7.82 -16.10 11.56
N LYS A 80 6.78 -16.72 11.01
CA LYS A 80 6.49 -16.66 9.57
C LYS A 80 5.75 -15.35 9.24
N PHE A 81 6.04 -14.77 8.07
CA PHE A 81 5.23 -13.67 7.54
C PHE A 81 3.85 -14.18 7.14
N THR A 82 2.81 -13.46 7.55
CA THR A 82 1.44 -13.71 7.11
C THR A 82 0.80 -12.38 6.71
N PRO A 83 0.27 -12.24 5.47
CA PRO A 83 -0.45 -11.04 5.07
C PRO A 83 -1.75 -10.87 5.89
N LYS A 84 -2.11 -9.62 6.22
CA LYS A 84 -3.27 -9.31 7.09
C LYS A 84 -4.62 -9.48 6.37
N TRP A 85 -4.68 -9.07 5.10
CA TRP A 85 -5.92 -8.95 4.33
C TRP A 85 -6.15 -10.08 3.32
N PHE A 86 -5.24 -11.04 3.27
CA PHE A 86 -5.28 -12.17 2.36
C PHE A 86 -4.85 -13.43 3.10
N ASP A 87 -5.46 -14.56 2.75
CA ASP A 87 -5.07 -15.86 3.29
C ASP A 87 -4.45 -16.69 2.15
N PHE A 88 -3.50 -17.56 2.49
CA PHE A 88 -2.92 -18.47 1.51
C PHE A 88 -3.99 -19.47 1.05
N ALA A 89 -4.19 -19.60 -0.26
CA ALA A 89 -5.23 -20.44 -0.83
C ALA A 89 -4.86 -21.94 -0.86
N ASN A 90 -3.70 -22.32 -0.31
CA ASN A 90 -3.11 -23.67 -0.45
C ASN A 90 -2.90 -24.10 -1.90
N GLU A 91 -2.75 -23.12 -2.79
CA GLU A 91 -2.52 -23.31 -4.22
C GLU A 91 -1.22 -22.63 -4.61
N VAL A 92 -0.51 -23.26 -5.54
CA VAL A 92 0.73 -22.74 -6.12
C VAL A 92 0.57 -22.76 -7.64
N ALA A 93 0.71 -21.59 -8.25
CA ALA A 93 0.61 -21.41 -9.69
C ALA A 93 1.99 -21.40 -10.32
N ALA A 94 2.21 -22.26 -11.32
CA ALA A 94 3.42 -22.24 -12.13
C ALA A 94 3.39 -21.02 -13.06
N THR A 95 4.40 -20.16 -12.96
CA THR A 95 4.58 -19.00 -13.83
C THR A 95 5.92 -19.07 -14.57
N PRO A 96 6.13 -18.29 -15.64
CA PRO A 96 7.45 -18.22 -16.30
C PRO A 96 8.60 -17.78 -15.38
N TRP A 97 8.30 -17.22 -14.21
CA TRP A 97 9.28 -16.76 -13.22
C TRP A 97 9.39 -17.69 -12.00
N GLY A 98 8.77 -18.87 -12.07
CA GLY A 98 8.74 -19.87 -11.00
C GLY A 98 7.36 -20.08 -10.39
N ASP A 99 7.33 -20.95 -9.39
CA ASP A 99 6.13 -21.32 -8.65
C ASP A 99 5.77 -20.22 -7.66
N LEU A 100 4.54 -19.70 -7.74
CA LEU A 100 4.04 -18.63 -6.89
C LEU A 100 2.84 -19.09 -6.06
N GLU A 101 2.90 -18.83 -4.76
CA GLU A 101 1.77 -19.02 -3.84
C GLU A 101 0.58 -18.14 -4.25
N VAL A 102 -0.62 -18.73 -4.31
CA VAL A 102 -1.87 -18.02 -4.57
C VAL A 102 -2.48 -17.56 -3.25
N TYR A 103 -2.90 -16.29 -3.22
CA TYR A 103 -3.53 -15.67 -2.05
C TYR A 103 -4.94 -15.21 -2.40
N GLN A 104 -5.89 -15.49 -1.50
CA GLN A 104 -7.28 -15.09 -1.65
C GLN A 104 -7.64 -13.99 -0.65
N TYR A 105 -8.49 -13.05 -1.09
CA TYR A 105 -8.96 -11.99 -0.22
C TYR A 105 -9.84 -12.55 0.90
N ASN A 106 -9.57 -12.17 2.15
CA ASN A 106 -10.21 -12.76 3.33
C ASN A 106 -11.38 -11.93 3.91
N GLY A 107 -11.78 -10.82 3.27
CA GLY A 107 -12.93 -10.00 3.71
C GLY A 107 -12.63 -9.02 4.85
N LYS A 108 -11.58 -9.25 5.64
CA LYS A 108 -11.28 -8.49 6.87
C LYS A 108 -11.06 -6.99 6.62
N TYR A 109 -10.54 -6.61 5.44
CA TYR A 109 -10.36 -5.19 5.11
C TYR A 109 -11.70 -4.48 4.92
N THR A 110 -12.67 -5.13 4.28
CA THR A 110 -14.02 -4.60 4.08
C THR A 110 -14.73 -4.42 5.43
N GLU A 111 -14.62 -5.39 6.33
CA GLU A 111 -15.17 -5.31 7.68
C GLU A 111 -14.55 -4.14 8.46
N HIS A 112 -13.21 -4.02 8.42
CA HIS A 112 -12.50 -2.90 9.03
C HIS A 112 -12.95 -1.54 8.47
N ARG A 113 -13.15 -1.44 7.15
CA ARG A 113 -13.68 -0.23 6.51
C ARG A 113 -15.10 0.10 6.96
N ALA A 114 -15.99 -0.90 6.99
CA ALA A 114 -17.36 -0.71 7.45
C ALA A 114 -17.42 -0.23 8.92
N ALA A 115 -16.54 -0.75 9.79
CA ALA A 115 -16.43 -0.30 11.17
C ALA A 115 -15.97 1.18 11.28
N ILE A 116 -14.98 1.59 10.47
CA ILE A 116 -14.53 2.98 10.42
C ILE A 116 -15.65 3.92 9.96
N ASP A 117 -16.36 3.53 8.91
CA ASP A 117 -17.41 4.36 8.31
C ASP A 117 -18.63 4.46 9.25
N GLY A 118 -18.94 3.40 10.00
CA GLY A 118 -19.99 3.38 11.04
C GLY A 118 -19.63 4.17 12.31
N SER A 119 -18.33 4.31 12.62
CA SER A 119 -17.82 5.02 13.81
C SER A 119 -17.57 6.52 13.58
N SER A 120 -17.88 7.06 12.39
CA SER A 120 -17.52 8.43 12.02
C SER A 120 -18.36 9.50 12.76
N SER A 121 -18.01 9.81 14.00
CA SER A 121 -18.41 11.05 14.68
C SER A 121 -17.59 12.23 14.16
N GLY A 122 -18.03 12.85 13.06
CA GLY A 122 -17.75 14.25 12.66
C GLY A 122 -16.31 14.82 12.57
N GLU A 123 -15.27 14.14 13.03
CA GLU A 123 -13.92 14.69 13.10
C GLU A 123 -13.18 14.49 11.77
N GLU A 124 -12.84 15.60 11.12
CA GLU A 124 -11.95 15.62 9.96
C GLU A 124 -10.53 15.29 10.43
N ILE A 125 -10.15 14.01 10.30
CA ILE A 125 -8.78 13.58 10.55
C ILE A 125 -7.95 13.98 9.32
N ASP A 126 -6.97 14.87 9.52
CA ASP A 126 -6.00 15.21 8.46
C ASP A 126 -5.27 13.94 8.04
N ILE A 127 -5.53 13.50 6.81
CA ILE A 127 -4.96 12.26 6.25
C ILE A 127 -3.43 12.32 6.21
N LYS A 128 -2.84 13.54 6.19
CA LYS A 128 -1.39 13.75 6.21
C LYS A 128 -0.76 13.53 7.59
N SER A 129 -1.55 13.44 8.66
CA SER A 129 -1.08 13.16 10.02
C SER A 129 -0.79 11.66 10.26
N THR A 130 -1.25 10.77 9.38
CA THR A 130 -1.01 9.33 9.51
C THR A 130 0.40 9.00 9.02
N GLU A 131 1.26 8.52 9.92
CA GLU A 131 2.60 8.06 9.54
C GLU A 131 2.51 6.74 8.74
N PHE A 132 3.30 6.64 7.68
CA PHE A 132 3.44 5.38 6.94
C PHE A 132 4.18 4.34 7.78
N ASN A 133 3.47 3.29 8.16
CA ASN A 133 4.00 2.13 8.85
C ASN A 133 3.37 0.84 8.28
N PRO A 134 3.99 0.22 7.27
CA PRO A 134 3.52 -1.04 6.71
C PRO A 134 3.87 -2.26 7.58
N TRP A 135 4.73 -2.10 8.59
CA TRP A 135 5.27 -3.18 9.41
C TRP A 135 4.52 -3.28 10.74
N GLN A 136 3.32 -3.86 10.71
CA GLN A 136 2.46 -4.04 11.90
C GLN A 136 2.68 -5.39 12.59
N TYR A 137 3.89 -5.93 12.53
CA TYR A 137 4.19 -7.29 13.01
C TYR A 137 3.93 -7.49 14.52
N GLU A 138 3.98 -6.43 15.33
CA GLU A 138 3.75 -6.51 16.78
C GLU A 138 2.27 -6.49 17.21
N ASP A 139 1.31 -6.28 16.29
CA ASP A 139 -0.14 -6.38 16.61
C ASP A 139 -0.61 -7.83 16.88
N LEU A 140 0.30 -8.81 16.82
CA LEU A 140 0.02 -10.22 17.12
C LEU A 140 0.19 -10.58 18.61
N ALA A 141 0.55 -9.64 19.49
CA ALA A 141 0.68 -9.87 20.93
C ALA A 141 -0.62 -9.63 21.74
N ALA A 142 -1.78 -9.66 21.08
CA ALA A 142 -3.08 -9.63 21.74
C ALA A 142 -3.93 -10.82 21.28
N ASN A 143 -3.59 -12.02 21.77
CA ASN A 143 -4.50 -13.12 22.07
C ASN A 143 -3.77 -14.19 22.88
#